data_AF-A0A2A5HCM8-F1
#
_entry.id   AF-A0A2A5HCM8-F1
#
_cell.length_a   1.000
_cell.length_b   1.000
_cell.length_c   1.000
_cell.angle_alpha   90.00
_cell.angle_beta   90.00
_cell.angle_gamma   90.00
#
_symmetry.space_group_name_H-M   'P 1'
#
loop_
_entity.id
_entity.type
_entity.pdbx_description
1 polymer ?
#
loop_
_entity_poly.entity_id
_entity_poly.type
_entity_poly.pdbx_seq_one_letter_code
_entity_poly.pdbx_strand_id
1 'polypeptide(L)'
;MKIIAVLSLMFFSGSLFSQPISQYLYGQNHWMATGDEDDRTGYIDQLWPQVKQSGVTMVRIGGNAYERNFPDRAKLNAMIDNIKGIGAEPLLQVPRFFTDLQAKELVEYYTEDNSRKVQFWSVGNEPRLHDEDTLDQVHSFLLRLTKAMRDVSTDITIFAYDEAWLRMPDYEELIGGVRDITGLKHNGAWLIDGVTFHSYPNGEEFTRDDVVFSAPQGVAGSIAALVGLISKANEKHSRSGKDALMWGLTEFNVTYKNPDREVTGYGNTSFLGGQSKKKNFSFSGVMNGLAEKSLSGVWLTELSIKTEGNHYRLVGNTQHPDLIPKYIEKLKTSDILLGTSF
;
A
#
# COMPACT_ATOMS: atom_id res chain seq x y z
N MET A 1 13.86 -4.70 62.56
CA MET A 1 14.37 -4.16 61.27
C MET A 1 15.50 -5.07 60.83
N LYS A 2 15.51 -5.76 59.69
CA LYS A 2 14.91 -5.49 58.37
C LYS A 2 14.46 -6.82 57.75
N ILE A 3 13.24 -6.87 57.23
CA ILE A 3 12.77 -7.94 56.34
C ILE A 3 13.32 -7.61 54.95
N ILE A 4 14.19 -8.47 54.42
CA ILE A 4 14.69 -8.36 53.05
C ILE A 4 13.59 -8.93 52.14
N ALA A 5 12.85 -8.03 51.49
CA ALA A 5 11.92 -8.39 50.42
C ALA A 5 12.73 -8.72 49.16
N VAL A 6 12.72 -9.99 48.76
CA VAL A 6 13.22 -10.43 47.45
C VAL A 6 12.13 -10.09 46.43
N LEU A 7 12.34 -9.01 45.68
CA LEU A 7 11.50 -8.63 44.55
C LEU A 7 11.90 -9.52 43.35
N SER A 8 11.09 -10.53 43.06
CA SER A 8 11.19 -11.30 41.83
C SER A 8 10.75 -10.42 40.66
N LEU A 9 11.73 -9.87 39.92
CA LEU A 9 11.49 -9.22 38.63
C LEU A 9 11.13 -10.32 37.62
N MET A 10 9.84 -10.60 37.44
CA MET A 10 9.38 -11.41 36.32
C MET A 10 9.54 -10.58 35.04
N PHE A 11 10.64 -10.80 34.33
CA PHE A 11 10.77 -10.37 32.94
C PHE A 11 9.82 -11.21 32.08
N PHE A 12 8.62 -10.70 31.85
CA PHE A 12 7.77 -11.16 30.75
C PHE A 12 8.50 -10.87 29.44
N SER A 13 9.22 -11.86 28.94
CA SER A 13 9.71 -11.92 27.57
C SER A 13 8.52 -12.26 26.67
N GLY A 14 7.60 -11.31 26.53
CA GLY A 14 6.57 -11.38 25.50
C GLY A 14 7.27 -11.47 24.15
N SER A 15 7.09 -12.59 23.46
CA SER A 15 7.56 -12.75 22.09
C SER A 15 6.79 -11.73 21.25
N LEU A 16 7.44 -10.62 20.91
CA LEU A 16 6.93 -9.67 19.92
C LEU A 16 7.01 -10.36 18.57
N PHE A 17 5.93 -11.03 18.17
CA PHE A 17 5.78 -11.51 16.82
C PHE A 17 5.59 -10.29 15.92
N SER A 18 6.54 -10.08 15.01
CA SER A 18 6.34 -9.13 13.90
C SER A 18 5.11 -9.57 13.10
N GLN A 19 4.24 -8.63 12.78
CA GLN A 19 3.07 -8.92 11.95
C GLN A 19 3.53 -9.40 10.56
N PRO A 20 2.82 -10.38 9.96
CA PRO A 20 3.13 -10.79 8.60
C PRO A 20 3.03 -9.59 7.66
N ILE A 21 4.04 -9.41 6.80
CA ILE A 21 4.00 -8.40 5.76
C ILE A 21 2.85 -8.74 4.81
N SER A 22 1.98 -7.77 4.53
CA SER A 22 0.89 -7.95 3.57
C SER A 22 1.47 -8.36 2.22
N GLN A 23 0.92 -9.41 1.62
CA GLN A 23 1.31 -9.83 0.28
C GLN A 23 1.05 -8.75 -0.77
N TYR A 24 0.18 -7.77 -0.49
CA TYR A 24 -0.18 -6.66 -1.38
C TYR A 24 0.68 -5.40 -1.15
N LEU A 25 1.73 -5.48 -0.32
CA LEU A 25 2.61 -4.33 -0.07
C LEU A 25 3.30 -3.84 -1.35
N TYR A 26 3.64 -4.76 -2.26
CA TYR A 26 4.29 -4.44 -3.53
C TYR A 26 3.25 -4.16 -4.61
N GLY A 27 2.72 -2.93 -4.60
CA GLY A 27 1.72 -2.45 -5.55
C GLY A 27 2.29 -1.57 -6.66
N GLN A 28 1.51 -1.39 -7.73
CA GLN A 28 1.75 -0.40 -8.79
C GLN A 28 0.43 0.20 -9.29
N ASN A 29 0.47 1.37 -9.94
CA ASN A 29 -0.67 1.88 -10.71
C ASN A 29 -0.57 1.46 -12.18
N HIS A 30 -1.71 1.10 -12.77
CA HIS A 30 -1.86 0.84 -14.19
C HIS A 30 -1.82 2.17 -14.96
N TRP A 31 -0.62 2.68 -15.16
CA TRP A 31 -0.34 3.88 -15.91
C TRP A 31 0.43 3.56 -17.19
N MET A 32 0.42 4.49 -18.14
CA MET A 32 1.15 4.41 -19.41
C MET A 32 0.61 3.38 -20.42
N ALA A 33 -0.68 3.02 -20.39
CA ALA A 33 -1.29 2.43 -21.58
C ALA A 33 -1.65 3.51 -22.59
N THR A 34 -1.70 3.11 -23.86
CA THR A 34 -2.02 4.05 -24.94
C THR A 34 -3.42 4.63 -24.73
N GLY A 35 -3.50 5.96 -24.68
CA GLY A 35 -4.75 6.69 -24.44
C GLY A 35 -5.23 6.67 -22.98
N ASP A 36 -4.39 6.33 -22.01
CA ASP A 36 -4.69 6.56 -20.58
C ASP A 36 -4.51 8.03 -20.17
N GLU A 37 -3.64 8.77 -20.87
CA GLU A 37 -3.32 10.18 -20.59
C GLU A 37 -3.24 11.00 -21.89
N ASP A 38 -4.39 11.26 -22.52
CA ASP A 38 -4.58 12.11 -23.72
C ASP A 38 -3.48 11.93 -24.80
N ASP A 39 -2.52 12.85 -24.86
CA ASP A 39 -1.52 12.98 -25.92
C ASP A 39 -0.26 12.11 -25.73
N ARG A 40 -0.20 11.28 -24.68
CA ARG A 40 1.02 10.57 -24.30
C ARG A 40 1.09 9.18 -24.93
N THR A 41 2.26 8.83 -25.47
CA THR A 41 2.52 7.49 -26.01
C THR A 41 2.58 6.48 -24.86
N GLY A 42 1.67 5.51 -24.87
CA GLY A 42 1.68 4.41 -23.93
C GLY A 42 2.61 3.27 -24.37
N TYR A 43 3.25 2.62 -23.40
CA TYR A 43 4.17 1.50 -23.65
C TYR A 43 4.11 0.42 -22.56
N ILE A 44 3.13 0.46 -21.66
CA ILE A 44 3.00 -0.54 -20.57
C ILE A 44 2.90 -1.98 -21.11
N ASP A 45 2.29 -2.17 -22.28
CA ASP A 45 2.14 -3.47 -22.93
C ASP A 45 3.49 -4.15 -23.23
N GLN A 46 4.57 -3.37 -23.36
CA GLN A 46 5.92 -3.86 -23.60
C GLN A 46 6.70 -4.13 -22.29
N LEU A 47 6.13 -3.77 -21.14
CA LEU A 47 6.79 -3.79 -19.84
C LEU A 47 6.24 -4.83 -18.87
N TRP A 48 5.14 -5.52 -19.18
CA TRP A 48 4.57 -6.55 -18.29
C TRP A 48 5.58 -7.61 -17.80
N PRO A 49 6.53 -8.11 -18.62
CA PRO A 49 7.58 -9.02 -18.11
C PRO A 49 8.48 -8.38 -17.04
N GLN A 50 8.75 -7.09 -17.16
CA GLN A 50 9.54 -6.29 -16.22
C GLN A 50 8.75 -6.04 -14.93
N VAL A 51 7.47 -5.72 -15.04
CA VAL A 51 6.55 -5.55 -13.91
C VAL A 51 6.40 -6.87 -13.14
N LYS A 52 6.30 -8.00 -13.84
CA LYS A 52 6.32 -9.32 -13.18
C LYS A 52 7.63 -9.54 -12.42
N GLN A 53 8.76 -9.20 -13.04
CA GLN A 53 10.08 -9.39 -12.45
C GLN A 53 10.34 -8.48 -11.23
N SER A 54 9.66 -7.34 -11.11
CA SER A 54 9.79 -6.46 -9.93
C SER A 54 9.07 -7.02 -8.69
N GLY A 55 8.26 -8.07 -8.85
CA GLY A 55 7.55 -8.73 -7.75
C GLY A 55 6.24 -8.04 -7.36
N VAL A 56 5.64 -7.28 -8.27
CA VAL A 56 4.32 -6.67 -8.07
C VAL A 56 3.27 -7.74 -7.87
N THR A 57 2.44 -7.55 -6.85
CA THR A 57 1.35 -8.45 -6.46
C THR A 57 -0.01 -7.78 -6.52
N MET A 58 -0.06 -6.44 -6.63
CA MET A 58 -1.28 -5.68 -6.81
C MET A 58 -1.09 -4.57 -7.84
N VAL A 59 -2.05 -4.40 -8.73
CA VAL A 59 -2.05 -3.28 -9.69
C VAL A 59 -3.37 -2.53 -9.61
N ARG A 60 -3.32 -1.23 -9.30
CA ARG A 60 -4.50 -0.36 -9.26
C ARG A 60 -4.85 0.14 -10.65
N ILE A 61 -6.11 0.01 -11.05
CA ILE A 61 -6.72 0.66 -12.21
C ILE A 61 -7.56 1.82 -11.68
N GLY A 62 -7.01 3.03 -11.72
CA GLY A 62 -7.60 4.22 -11.10
C GLY A 62 -6.78 5.49 -11.35
N GLY A 63 -7.24 6.59 -10.78
CA GLY A 63 -6.71 7.94 -10.99
C GLY A 63 -7.75 8.89 -11.58
N ASN A 64 -7.40 10.17 -11.65
CA ASN A 64 -8.29 11.24 -12.15
C ASN A 64 -8.74 11.01 -13.61
N ALA A 65 -7.90 10.40 -14.45
CA ALA A 65 -8.27 10.06 -15.83
C ALA A 65 -9.44 9.05 -15.85
N TYR A 66 -9.37 8.01 -15.03
CA TYR A 66 -10.41 6.98 -14.93
C TYR A 66 -11.67 7.50 -14.24
N GLU A 67 -11.54 8.48 -13.34
CA GLU A 67 -12.67 9.15 -12.70
C GLU A 67 -13.57 9.89 -13.71
N ARG A 68 -12.95 10.49 -14.74
CA ARG A 68 -13.65 11.32 -15.75
C ARG A 68 -13.95 10.57 -17.04
N ASN A 69 -13.05 9.67 -17.45
CA ASN A 69 -13.10 8.95 -18.71
C ASN A 69 -12.92 7.45 -18.44
N PHE A 70 -13.91 6.83 -17.81
CA PHE A 70 -13.83 5.42 -17.44
C PHE A 70 -13.71 4.52 -18.70
N PRO A 71 -12.76 3.57 -18.75
CA PRO A 71 -12.58 2.69 -19.90
C PRO A 71 -13.83 1.89 -20.24
N ASP A 72 -14.00 1.59 -21.54
CA ASP A 72 -14.97 0.59 -21.96
C ASP A 72 -14.60 -0.82 -21.48
N ARG A 73 -15.55 -1.74 -21.61
CA ARG A 73 -15.39 -3.11 -21.13
C ARG A 73 -14.24 -3.86 -21.80
N ALA A 74 -13.98 -3.64 -23.09
CA ALA A 74 -12.93 -4.34 -23.80
C ALA A 74 -11.54 -3.89 -23.32
N LYS A 75 -11.34 -2.57 -23.16
CA LYS A 75 -10.12 -2.00 -22.60
C LYS A 75 -9.90 -2.48 -21.17
N LEU A 76 -10.95 -2.46 -20.34
CA LEU A 76 -10.84 -2.89 -18.94
C LEU A 76 -10.56 -4.41 -18.80
N ASN A 77 -11.15 -5.24 -19.65
CA ASN A 77 -10.83 -6.68 -19.71
C ASN A 77 -9.36 -6.91 -20.04
N ALA A 78 -8.82 -6.20 -21.03
CA ALA A 78 -7.40 -6.33 -21.39
C ALA A 78 -6.47 -5.92 -20.23
N MET A 79 -6.81 -4.83 -19.51
CA MET A 79 -6.07 -4.41 -18.32
C MET A 79 -6.06 -5.51 -17.24
N ILE A 80 -7.24 -6.06 -16.92
CA ILE A 80 -7.37 -7.12 -15.90
C ILE A 80 -6.64 -8.40 -16.33
N ASP A 81 -6.77 -8.80 -17.59
CA ASP A 81 -6.10 -9.98 -18.14
C ASP A 81 -4.57 -9.84 -18.05
N ASN A 82 -4.04 -8.66 -18.35
CA ASN A 82 -2.60 -8.37 -18.25
C ASN A 82 -2.11 -8.45 -16.79
N ILE A 83 -2.85 -7.85 -15.85
CA ILE A 83 -2.53 -7.86 -14.41
C ILE A 83 -2.55 -9.30 -13.86
N LYS A 84 -3.62 -10.05 -14.14
CA LYS A 84 -3.73 -11.45 -13.70
C LYS A 84 -2.71 -12.35 -14.41
N GLY A 85 -2.36 -12.06 -15.66
CA GLY A 85 -1.34 -12.79 -16.43
C GLY A 85 0.06 -12.75 -15.81
N ILE A 86 0.39 -11.69 -15.05
CA ILE A 86 1.63 -11.63 -14.28
C ILE A 86 1.51 -12.24 -12.87
N GLY A 87 0.31 -12.65 -12.46
CA GLY A 87 0.01 -13.22 -11.14
C GLY A 87 -0.30 -12.18 -10.07
N ALA A 88 -0.59 -10.93 -10.46
CA ALA A 88 -1.00 -9.86 -9.56
C ALA A 88 -2.53 -9.75 -9.49
N GLU A 89 -3.03 -9.12 -8.42
CA GLU A 89 -4.46 -8.81 -8.28
C GLU A 89 -4.78 -7.37 -8.71
N PRO A 90 -5.87 -7.15 -9.47
CA PRO A 90 -6.35 -5.81 -9.74
C PRO A 90 -7.03 -5.19 -8.51
N LEU A 91 -6.76 -3.90 -8.26
CA LEU A 91 -7.62 -3.02 -7.48
C LEU A 91 -8.34 -2.08 -8.45
N LEU A 92 -9.67 -2.14 -8.53
CA LEU A 92 -10.43 -1.39 -9.52
C LEU A 92 -11.22 -0.24 -8.87
N GLN A 93 -10.96 0.98 -9.32
CA GLN A 93 -11.71 2.16 -8.91
C GLN A 93 -13.10 2.19 -9.58
N VAL A 94 -14.13 2.54 -8.82
CA VAL A 94 -15.47 2.89 -9.29
C VAL A 94 -15.61 4.42 -9.25
N PRO A 95 -15.86 5.12 -10.37
CA PRO A 95 -16.00 6.58 -10.35
C PRO A 95 -17.16 7.05 -9.49
N ARG A 96 -17.00 8.17 -8.77
CA ARG A 96 -18.02 8.73 -7.87
C ARG A 96 -19.26 9.24 -8.61
N PHE A 97 -19.11 9.54 -9.89
CA PHE A 97 -20.17 9.98 -10.79
C PHE A 97 -20.99 8.83 -11.39
N PHE A 98 -20.63 7.58 -11.15
CA PHE A 98 -21.44 6.45 -11.59
C PHE A 98 -22.83 6.50 -10.96
N THR A 99 -23.82 6.02 -11.71
CA THR A 99 -25.14 5.66 -11.17
C THR A 99 -25.05 4.32 -10.42
N ASP A 100 -26.06 4.05 -9.59
CA ASP A 100 -26.17 2.79 -8.85
C ASP A 100 -26.19 1.59 -9.80
N LEU A 101 -26.85 1.72 -10.96
CA LEU A 101 -26.90 0.69 -11.98
C LEU A 101 -25.52 0.45 -12.61
N GLN A 102 -24.79 1.51 -12.98
CA GLN A 102 -23.44 1.37 -13.54
C GLN A 102 -22.47 0.68 -12.56
N ALA A 103 -22.54 1.02 -11.27
CA ALA A 103 -21.72 0.37 -10.25
C ALA A 103 -22.08 -1.12 -10.06
N LYS A 104 -23.39 -1.44 -10.07
CA LYS A 104 -23.89 -2.83 -10.03
C LYS A 104 -23.39 -3.64 -11.21
N GLU A 105 -23.64 -3.16 -12.43
CA GLU A 105 -23.26 -3.85 -13.68
C GLU A 105 -21.73 -4.00 -13.81
N LEU A 106 -20.96 -3.07 -13.25
CA LEU A 106 -19.50 -3.18 -13.21
C LEU A 106 -19.06 -4.33 -12.29
N VAL A 107 -19.57 -4.36 -11.06
CA VAL A 107 -19.19 -5.37 -10.06
C VAL A 107 -19.74 -6.74 -10.43
N GLU A 108 -21.00 -6.85 -10.86
CA GLU A 108 -21.64 -8.11 -11.27
C GLU A 108 -20.80 -8.81 -12.34
N TYR A 109 -20.43 -8.07 -13.40
CA TYR A 109 -19.60 -8.61 -14.48
C TYR A 109 -18.25 -9.17 -13.99
N TYR A 110 -17.57 -8.47 -13.08
CA TYR A 110 -16.27 -8.89 -12.53
C TYR A 110 -16.37 -9.74 -11.26
N THR A 111 -17.57 -10.21 -10.90
CA THR A 111 -17.76 -11.18 -9.82
C THR A 111 -18.30 -12.52 -10.33
N GLU A 112 -18.95 -12.55 -11.51
CA GLU A 112 -19.42 -13.78 -12.16
C GLU A 112 -18.32 -14.52 -12.95
N ASP A 113 -17.39 -13.80 -13.59
CA ASP A 113 -16.28 -14.41 -14.34
C ASP A 113 -15.11 -14.79 -13.41
N ASN A 114 -14.98 -16.08 -13.08
CA ASN A 114 -13.90 -16.58 -12.24
C ASN A 114 -12.48 -16.25 -12.77
N SER A 115 -12.31 -16.09 -14.09
CA SER A 115 -11.00 -15.77 -14.68
C SER A 115 -10.62 -14.30 -14.51
N ARG A 116 -11.62 -13.41 -14.42
CA ARG A 116 -11.46 -11.97 -14.28
C ARG A 116 -11.97 -11.42 -12.96
N LYS A 117 -12.24 -12.29 -11.98
CA LYS A 117 -12.79 -11.88 -10.69
C LYS A 117 -11.94 -10.80 -10.05
N VAL A 118 -12.53 -9.64 -9.77
CA VAL A 118 -11.86 -8.53 -9.08
C VAL A 118 -12.27 -8.55 -7.61
N GLN A 119 -11.28 -8.75 -6.74
CA GLN A 119 -11.51 -8.81 -5.29
C GLN A 119 -11.51 -7.42 -4.64
N PHE A 120 -10.65 -6.50 -5.11
CA PHE A 120 -10.39 -5.22 -4.45
C PHE A 120 -10.95 -4.05 -5.26
N TRP A 121 -11.65 -3.16 -4.57
CA TRP A 121 -12.34 -2.03 -5.17
C TRP A 121 -12.12 -0.76 -4.36
N SER A 122 -12.03 0.40 -5.00
CA SER A 122 -12.13 1.72 -4.35
C SER A 122 -13.28 2.52 -4.95
N VAL A 123 -13.87 3.47 -4.20
CA VAL A 123 -14.98 4.30 -4.70
C VAL A 123 -14.56 5.77 -4.81
N GLY A 124 -14.28 6.21 -6.02
CA GLY A 124 -13.85 7.57 -6.35
C GLY A 124 -12.35 7.80 -6.16
N ASN A 125 -11.84 8.75 -6.94
CA ASN A 125 -10.48 9.29 -6.83
C ASN A 125 -10.51 10.73 -6.34
N GLU A 126 -9.74 10.97 -5.28
CA GLU A 126 -9.35 12.28 -4.75
C GLU A 126 -10.50 13.29 -4.68
N PRO A 127 -11.67 12.92 -4.11
CA PRO A 127 -12.86 13.75 -4.14
C PRO A 127 -12.68 15.07 -3.37
N ARG A 128 -11.75 15.13 -2.41
CA ARG A 128 -11.45 16.35 -1.65
C ARG A 128 -10.30 17.16 -2.26
N LEU A 129 -9.68 16.70 -3.33
CA LEU A 129 -8.66 17.48 -4.04
C LEU A 129 -9.30 18.77 -4.57
N HIS A 130 -8.63 19.90 -4.32
CA HIS A 130 -9.14 21.24 -4.64
C HIS A 130 -10.54 21.57 -4.08
N ASP A 131 -10.97 20.85 -3.04
CA ASP A 131 -12.30 20.94 -2.46
C ASP A 131 -13.42 20.78 -3.50
N GLU A 132 -13.21 19.90 -4.49
CA GLU A 132 -14.20 19.56 -5.52
C GLU A 132 -15.51 19.05 -4.90
N ASP A 133 -15.43 18.17 -3.90
CA ASP A 133 -16.57 17.71 -3.12
C ASP A 133 -16.44 18.14 -1.65
N THR A 134 -17.59 18.47 -1.05
CA THR A 134 -17.75 18.55 0.40
C THR A 134 -17.74 17.16 1.03
N LEU A 135 -17.46 17.07 2.34
CA LEU A 135 -17.52 15.81 3.06
C LEU A 135 -18.92 15.16 3.01
N ASP A 136 -19.98 15.96 2.91
CA ASP A 136 -21.36 15.49 2.80
C ASP A 136 -21.62 14.83 1.44
N GLN A 137 -21.06 15.39 0.37
CA GLN A 137 -21.09 14.78 -0.96
C GLN A 137 -20.28 13.48 -0.98
N VAL A 138 -19.10 13.46 -0.35
CA VAL A 138 -18.29 12.25 -0.18
C VAL A 138 -19.08 11.16 0.53
N HIS A 139 -19.60 11.45 1.71
CA HIS A 139 -20.42 10.51 2.46
C HIS A 139 -21.62 10.02 1.63
N SER A 140 -22.30 10.92 0.90
CA SER A 140 -23.47 10.57 0.10
C SER A 140 -23.16 9.61 -1.05
N PHE A 141 -22.11 9.86 -1.85
CA PHE A 141 -21.77 8.94 -2.93
C PHE A 141 -21.22 7.62 -2.40
N LEU A 142 -20.47 7.63 -1.30
CA LEU A 142 -19.99 6.41 -0.65
C LEU A 142 -21.16 5.53 -0.26
N LEU A 143 -22.14 6.06 0.48
CA LEU A 143 -23.32 5.27 0.87
C LEU A 143 -24.06 4.71 -0.34
N ARG A 144 -24.24 5.51 -1.38
CA ARG A 144 -25.00 5.13 -2.57
C ARG A 144 -24.31 4.02 -3.35
N LEU A 145 -23.05 4.22 -3.72
CA LEU A 145 -22.31 3.31 -4.58
C LEU A 145 -21.93 2.02 -3.86
N THR A 146 -21.49 2.08 -2.61
CA THR A 146 -21.13 0.87 -1.85
C THR A 146 -22.35 -0.01 -1.59
N LYS A 147 -23.54 0.55 -1.31
CA LYS A 147 -24.79 -0.23 -1.23
C LYS A 147 -25.10 -0.90 -2.57
N ALA A 148 -24.97 -0.16 -3.67
CA ALA A 148 -25.21 -0.70 -5.00
C ALA A 148 -24.27 -1.88 -5.31
N MET A 149 -22.97 -1.75 -4.99
CA MET A 149 -22.00 -2.84 -5.14
C MET A 149 -22.32 -4.04 -4.24
N ARG A 150 -22.79 -3.80 -3.00
CA ARG A 150 -23.22 -4.84 -2.05
C ARG A 150 -24.55 -5.50 -2.39
N ASP A 151 -25.34 -4.94 -3.32
CA ASP A 151 -26.53 -5.63 -3.87
C ASP A 151 -26.17 -6.81 -4.76
N VAL A 152 -24.99 -6.78 -5.38
CA VAL A 152 -24.54 -7.84 -6.29
C VAL A 152 -23.47 -8.74 -5.67
N SER A 153 -22.62 -8.22 -4.77
CA SER A 153 -21.61 -9.06 -4.10
C SER A 153 -21.29 -8.64 -2.67
N THR A 154 -21.35 -9.61 -1.76
CA THR A 154 -20.92 -9.49 -0.35
C THR A 154 -19.50 -10.00 -0.11
N ASP A 155 -18.87 -10.61 -1.13
CA ASP A 155 -17.56 -11.26 -1.03
C ASP A 155 -16.41 -10.38 -1.55
N ILE A 156 -16.69 -9.17 -2.02
CA ILE A 156 -15.67 -8.21 -2.46
C ILE A 156 -15.12 -7.37 -1.30
N THR A 157 -13.93 -6.81 -1.47
CA THR A 157 -13.30 -5.85 -0.56
C THR A 157 -13.46 -4.43 -1.10
N ILE A 158 -14.09 -3.54 -0.35
CA ILE A 158 -14.37 -2.16 -0.77
C ILE A 158 -13.62 -1.16 0.12
N PHE A 159 -12.74 -0.38 -0.48
CA PHE A 159 -12.11 0.78 0.13
C PHE A 159 -12.95 2.03 -0.14
N ALA A 160 -13.06 2.92 0.86
CA ALA A 160 -13.91 4.10 0.77
C ALA A 160 -13.60 4.95 -0.46
N TYR A 161 -12.44 5.62 -0.52
CA TYR A 161 -12.01 6.42 -1.66
C TYR A 161 -10.50 6.59 -1.62
N ASP A 162 -9.89 6.85 -2.78
CA ASP A 162 -8.46 7.11 -2.93
C ASP A 162 -8.17 8.61 -2.75
N GLU A 163 -7.91 9.09 -1.52
CA GLU A 163 -7.69 10.54 -1.28
C GLU A 163 -6.28 11.01 -1.66
N ALA A 164 -6.13 12.26 -2.11
CA ALA A 164 -4.85 12.80 -2.60
C ALA A 164 -3.76 12.90 -1.51
N TRP A 165 -4.17 12.95 -0.25
CA TRP A 165 -3.31 12.80 0.92
C TRP A 165 -4.14 12.40 2.14
N LEU A 166 -3.49 11.89 3.18
CA LEU A 166 -4.20 11.57 4.43
C LEU A 166 -4.74 12.84 5.10
N ARG A 167 -6.02 13.12 4.88
CA ARG A 167 -6.74 14.26 5.44
C ARG A 167 -7.45 13.84 6.74
N MET A 168 -6.70 13.74 7.84
CA MET A 168 -7.19 13.19 9.10
C MET A 168 -8.55 13.72 9.58
N PRO A 169 -8.87 15.03 9.52
CA PRO A 169 -10.19 15.52 9.95
C PRO A 169 -11.37 14.87 9.21
N ASP A 170 -11.21 14.55 7.92
CA ASP A 170 -12.27 13.88 7.16
C ASP A 170 -12.39 12.42 7.55
N TYR A 171 -11.26 11.74 7.74
CA TYR A 171 -11.26 10.34 8.18
C TYR A 171 -11.82 10.22 9.60
N GLU A 172 -11.56 11.16 10.51
CA GLU A 172 -12.12 11.18 11.86
C GLU A 172 -13.66 11.26 11.84
N GLU A 173 -14.22 11.98 10.87
CA GLU A 173 -15.68 12.03 10.67
C GLU A 173 -16.25 10.75 10.08
N LEU A 174 -15.56 10.15 9.09
CA LEU A 174 -16.03 8.96 8.35
C LEU A 174 -15.73 7.62 9.05
N ILE A 175 -14.71 7.56 9.91
CA ILE A 175 -14.25 6.35 10.61
C ILE A 175 -14.55 6.51 12.09
N GLY A 176 -15.70 6.01 12.54
CA GLY A 176 -16.08 6.10 13.94
C GLY A 176 -16.65 7.46 14.38
N GLY A 177 -16.69 8.47 13.52
CA GLY A 177 -17.15 9.83 13.80
C GLY A 177 -18.65 10.07 13.66
N VAL A 178 -19.03 11.31 13.29
CA VAL A 178 -20.45 11.69 13.10
C VAL A 178 -20.99 11.16 11.77
N ARG A 179 -20.14 11.05 10.76
CA ARG A 179 -20.45 10.53 9.42
C ARG A 179 -19.97 9.09 9.22
N ASP A 180 -20.00 8.33 10.31
CA ASP A 180 -19.39 7.01 10.39
C ASP A 180 -19.99 6.01 9.40
N ILE A 181 -19.20 5.61 8.40
CA ILE A 181 -19.56 4.59 7.41
C ILE A 181 -19.04 3.20 7.79
N THR A 182 -18.14 3.11 8.77
CA THR A 182 -17.46 1.87 9.13
C THR A 182 -18.32 0.91 9.96
N GLY A 183 -19.35 1.43 10.60
CA GLY A 183 -20.34 0.66 11.35
C GLY A 183 -21.56 0.22 10.54
N LEU A 184 -21.65 0.65 9.27
CA LEU A 184 -22.82 0.39 8.44
C LEU A 184 -22.70 -0.97 7.76
N LYS A 185 -23.85 -1.64 7.61
CA LYS A 185 -23.97 -2.90 6.87
C LYS A 185 -25.04 -2.77 5.80
N HIS A 186 -24.85 -3.53 4.72
CA HIS A 186 -25.85 -3.71 3.66
C HIS A 186 -25.80 -5.15 3.17
N ASN A 187 -26.97 -5.79 3.02
CA ASN A 187 -27.11 -7.21 2.67
C ASN A 187 -26.21 -8.16 3.48
N GLY A 188 -26.06 -7.88 4.79
CA GLY A 188 -25.29 -8.71 5.71
C GLY A 188 -23.77 -8.51 5.67
N ALA A 189 -23.24 -7.70 4.73
CA ALA A 189 -21.83 -7.33 4.67
C ALA A 189 -21.59 -5.92 5.22
N TRP A 190 -20.36 -5.66 5.68
CA TRP A 190 -19.94 -4.30 6.00
C TRP A 190 -19.93 -3.43 4.75
N LEU A 191 -20.35 -2.17 4.90
CA LEU A 191 -20.47 -1.27 3.76
C LEU A 191 -19.11 -1.01 3.10
N ILE A 192 -18.09 -0.82 3.92
CA ILE A 192 -16.68 -0.75 3.53
C ILE A 192 -15.82 -1.68 4.38
N ASP A 193 -14.68 -2.04 3.82
CA ASP A 193 -13.67 -2.92 4.42
C ASP A 193 -12.37 -2.18 4.75
N GLY A 194 -12.21 -0.95 4.26
CA GLY A 194 -11.05 -0.15 4.59
C GLY A 194 -11.05 1.23 3.95
N VAL A 195 -9.91 1.89 4.05
CA VAL A 195 -9.66 3.18 3.38
C VAL A 195 -8.32 3.20 2.66
N THR A 196 -8.24 4.02 1.63
CA THR A 196 -7.00 4.23 0.88
C THR A 196 -6.67 5.71 0.81
N PHE A 197 -5.41 6.04 0.56
CA PHE A 197 -4.95 7.41 0.37
C PHE A 197 -3.67 7.39 -0.46
N HIS A 198 -3.26 8.57 -0.92
CA HIS A 198 -2.04 8.81 -1.67
C HIS A 198 -1.01 9.49 -0.77
N SER A 199 0.27 9.36 -1.11
CA SER A 199 1.30 10.16 -0.47
C SER A 199 2.42 10.50 -1.43
N TYR A 200 2.54 11.80 -1.69
CA TYR A 200 3.67 12.42 -2.35
C TYR A 200 4.28 13.40 -1.35
N PRO A 201 5.14 12.92 -0.43
CA PRO A 201 5.54 13.69 0.74
C PRO A 201 6.39 14.90 0.40
N ASN A 202 6.91 14.99 -0.83
CA ASN A 202 7.69 16.13 -1.29
C ASN A 202 6.94 16.96 -2.34
N GLY A 203 7.17 18.27 -2.30
CA GLY A 203 6.64 19.23 -3.28
C GLY A 203 7.43 19.23 -4.59
N GLU A 204 7.39 20.36 -5.29
CA GLU A 204 8.15 20.55 -6.53
C GLU A 204 9.66 20.58 -6.31
N GLU A 205 10.06 21.15 -5.18
CA GLU A 205 11.44 21.30 -4.74
C GLU A 205 11.65 20.43 -3.51
N PHE A 206 12.72 19.64 -3.53
CA PHE A 206 13.10 18.76 -2.44
C PHE A 206 14.59 18.47 -2.49
N THR A 207 15.12 18.06 -1.35
CA THR A 207 16.51 17.63 -1.19
C THR A 207 16.57 16.12 -1.01
N ARG A 208 17.79 15.57 -1.07
CA ARG A 208 18.00 14.16 -0.73
C ARG A 208 17.57 13.83 0.69
N ASP A 209 17.77 14.75 1.63
CA ASP A 209 17.42 14.53 3.03
C ASP A 209 15.90 14.46 3.22
N ASP A 210 15.15 15.26 2.45
CA ASP A 210 13.70 15.17 2.43
C ASP A 210 13.23 13.78 2.02
N VAL A 211 13.84 13.20 0.98
CA VAL A 211 13.50 11.86 0.48
C VAL A 211 13.93 10.74 1.43
N VAL A 212 15.12 10.84 2.01
CA VAL A 212 15.72 9.74 2.79
C VAL A 212 15.27 9.75 4.25
N PHE A 213 15.02 10.91 4.84
CA PHE A 213 14.77 11.04 6.28
C PHE A 213 13.39 11.62 6.57
N SER A 214 13.06 12.80 6.04
CA SER A 214 11.85 13.54 6.41
C SER A 214 10.57 12.85 5.92
N ALA A 215 10.54 12.48 4.64
CA ALA A 215 9.38 11.87 4.00
C ALA A 215 9.00 10.52 4.63
N PRO A 216 9.92 9.54 4.81
CA PRO A 216 9.57 8.28 5.46
C PRO A 216 9.03 8.47 6.88
N GLN A 217 9.62 9.38 7.65
CA GLN A 217 9.16 9.68 9.01
C GLN A 217 7.75 10.30 9.01
N GLY A 218 7.48 11.24 8.11
CA GLY A 218 6.17 11.87 7.96
C GLY A 218 5.08 10.85 7.60
N VAL A 219 5.33 10.02 6.60
CA VAL A 219 4.40 8.96 6.16
C VAL A 219 4.15 7.96 7.29
N ALA A 220 5.19 7.52 8.00
CA ALA A 220 5.05 6.62 9.14
C ALA A 220 4.17 7.22 10.26
N GLY A 221 4.34 8.51 10.56
CA GLY A 221 3.51 9.22 11.54
C GLY A 221 2.04 9.29 11.12
N SER A 222 1.77 9.63 9.85
CA SER A 222 0.43 9.63 9.27
C SER A 222 -0.23 8.26 9.33
N ILE A 223 0.49 7.19 8.96
CA ILE A 223 -0.02 5.82 9.04
C ILE A 223 -0.33 5.43 10.48
N ALA A 224 0.54 5.78 11.44
CA ALA A 224 0.30 5.49 12.86
C ALA A 224 -0.99 6.15 13.38
N ALA A 225 -1.27 7.40 12.97
CA ALA A 225 -2.51 8.09 13.30
C ALA A 225 -3.73 7.38 12.70
N LEU A 226 -3.67 7.01 11.41
CA LEU A 226 -4.75 6.28 10.74
C LEU A 226 -5.01 4.91 11.38
N VAL A 227 -3.96 4.14 11.68
CA VAL A 227 -4.08 2.83 12.36
C VAL A 227 -4.72 2.98 13.73
N GLY A 228 -4.36 4.03 14.49
CA GLY A 228 -5.00 4.35 15.76
C GLY A 228 -6.50 4.64 15.61
N LEU A 229 -6.89 5.38 14.57
CA LEU A 229 -8.29 5.66 14.25
C LEU A 229 -9.06 4.40 13.83
N ILE A 230 -8.48 3.59 12.95
CA ILE A 230 -9.01 2.29 12.53
C ILE A 230 -9.22 1.35 13.72
N SER A 231 -8.26 1.29 14.65
CA SER A 231 -8.38 0.46 15.86
C SER A 231 -9.60 0.87 16.70
N LYS A 232 -9.82 2.18 16.88
CA LYS A 232 -10.98 2.70 17.62
C LYS A 232 -12.30 2.36 16.92
N ALA A 233 -12.36 2.49 15.60
CA ALA A 233 -13.55 2.13 14.84
C ALA A 233 -13.82 0.62 14.84
N ASN A 234 -12.78 -0.20 14.75
CA ASN A 234 -12.90 -1.65 14.87
C ASN A 234 -13.44 -2.04 16.25
N GLU A 235 -12.93 -1.45 17.33
CA GLU A 235 -13.45 -1.65 18.69
C GLU A 235 -14.92 -1.20 18.81
N LYS A 236 -15.22 0.03 18.37
CA LYS A 236 -16.57 0.63 18.39
C LYS A 236 -17.61 -0.29 17.73
N HIS A 237 -17.26 -0.91 16.61
CA HIS A 237 -18.16 -1.71 15.79
C HIS A 237 -17.96 -3.23 15.93
N SER A 238 -17.13 -3.65 16.89
CA SER A 238 -16.79 -5.07 17.12
C SER A 238 -16.28 -5.80 15.86
N ARG A 239 -15.51 -5.11 15.03
CA ARG A 239 -14.87 -5.66 13.83
C ARG A 239 -13.56 -6.36 14.21
N SER A 240 -13.37 -7.58 13.74
CA SER A 240 -12.18 -8.39 14.03
C SER A 240 -11.90 -9.42 12.95
N GLY A 241 -10.70 -10.00 12.94
CA GLY A 241 -10.30 -11.00 11.95
C GLY A 241 -10.44 -10.47 10.53
N LYS A 242 -11.13 -11.21 9.65
CA LYS A 242 -11.39 -10.81 8.26
C LYS A 242 -12.28 -9.57 8.11
N ASP A 243 -13.02 -9.21 9.16
CA ASP A 243 -13.91 -8.05 9.16
C ASP A 243 -13.20 -6.78 9.65
N ALA A 244 -11.99 -6.89 10.21
CA ALA A 244 -11.23 -5.73 10.66
C ALA A 244 -10.94 -4.78 9.50
N LEU A 245 -11.14 -3.48 9.73
CA LEU A 245 -10.85 -2.45 8.72
C LEU A 245 -9.38 -2.51 8.29
N MET A 246 -9.18 -2.42 6.98
CA MET A 246 -7.89 -2.35 6.32
C MET A 246 -7.54 -0.92 5.95
N TRP A 247 -6.28 -0.68 5.62
CA TRP A 247 -5.85 0.54 4.94
C TRP A 247 -4.91 0.21 3.79
N GLY A 248 -4.79 1.13 2.83
CA GLY A 248 -3.83 1.03 1.73
C GLY A 248 -3.28 2.39 1.32
N LEU A 249 -2.10 2.36 0.70
CA LEU A 249 -1.44 3.50 0.10
C LEU A 249 -1.42 3.26 -1.41
N THR A 250 -2.38 3.83 -2.13
CA THR A 250 -2.70 3.46 -3.51
C THR A 250 -1.96 4.28 -4.56
N GLU A 251 -1.43 5.44 -4.18
CA GLU A 251 -0.39 6.14 -4.92
C GLU A 251 0.70 6.61 -3.96
N PHE A 252 1.95 6.34 -4.33
CA PHE A 252 3.09 6.72 -3.52
C PHE A 252 4.29 6.98 -4.42
N ASN A 253 4.91 8.14 -4.27
CA ASN A 253 6.18 8.43 -4.88
C ASN A 253 6.89 9.59 -4.19
N VAL A 254 8.11 9.91 -4.59
CA VAL A 254 8.89 11.06 -4.11
C VAL A 254 8.09 12.36 -4.21
N THR A 255 7.48 12.65 -5.36
CA THR A 255 6.79 13.94 -5.62
C THR A 255 5.64 13.75 -6.61
N TYR A 256 4.62 14.60 -6.51
CA TYR A 256 3.50 14.64 -7.46
C TYR A 256 3.89 15.25 -8.82
N LYS A 257 4.96 16.06 -8.85
CA LYS A 257 5.36 16.82 -10.06
C LYS A 257 5.86 15.90 -11.18
N ASN A 258 6.32 14.70 -10.84
CA ASN A 258 6.88 13.71 -11.79
C ASN A 258 7.90 14.33 -12.77
N PRO A 259 8.95 15.00 -12.27
CA PRO A 259 9.82 15.88 -13.05
C PRO A 259 10.67 15.15 -14.11
N ASP A 260 10.88 13.84 -13.97
CA ASP A 260 11.53 12.99 -14.96
C ASP A 260 10.80 11.64 -15.00
N ARG A 261 10.22 11.30 -16.17
CA ARG A 261 9.48 10.05 -16.41
C ARG A 261 10.33 8.97 -17.11
N GLU A 262 11.64 9.17 -17.21
CA GLU A 262 12.55 8.10 -17.57
C GLU A 262 12.58 7.04 -16.48
N VAL A 263 12.74 5.78 -16.89
CA VAL A 263 12.86 4.67 -15.93
C VAL A 263 14.03 4.92 -14.97
N THR A 264 15.07 5.66 -15.38
CA THR A 264 16.23 6.00 -14.55
C THR A 264 16.07 7.25 -13.66
N GLY A 265 14.97 8.00 -13.77
CA GLY A 265 14.74 9.27 -13.06
C GLY A 265 14.22 9.13 -11.63
N TYR A 266 13.40 10.08 -11.17
CA TYR A 266 12.71 10.09 -9.86
C TYR A 266 11.21 10.42 -9.94
N GLY A 267 10.61 10.45 -11.14
CA GLY A 267 9.16 10.54 -11.33
C GLY A 267 8.44 9.20 -11.17
N ASN A 268 7.12 9.18 -11.36
CA ASN A 268 6.25 8.02 -11.11
C ASN A 268 6.57 6.76 -11.90
N THR A 269 7.27 6.92 -13.01
CA THR A 269 7.69 5.82 -13.89
C THR A 269 9.11 5.33 -13.57
N SER A 270 9.79 5.93 -12.58
CA SER A 270 11.21 5.74 -12.37
C SER A 270 11.58 4.70 -11.29
N PHE A 271 12.81 4.18 -11.39
CA PHE A 271 13.41 3.19 -10.52
C PHE A 271 13.56 3.66 -9.06
N LEU A 272 13.76 4.97 -8.84
CA LEU A 272 13.82 5.57 -7.49
C LEU A 272 12.42 5.76 -6.87
N GLY A 273 11.38 5.78 -7.70
CA GLY A 273 9.99 5.92 -7.29
C GLY A 273 9.28 4.63 -6.88
N GLY A 274 10.00 3.50 -6.79
CA GLY A 274 9.49 2.35 -6.04
C GLY A 274 9.68 0.95 -6.61
N GLN A 275 10.27 0.71 -7.79
CA GLN A 275 10.45 -0.68 -8.29
C GLN A 275 11.70 -0.86 -9.14
N SER A 276 12.48 -1.92 -8.87
CA SER A 276 13.87 -2.11 -9.35
C SER A 276 14.03 -2.88 -10.67
N LYS A 277 15.13 -2.62 -11.40
CA LYS A 277 15.79 -3.61 -12.26
C LYS A 277 17.32 -3.56 -12.14
N LYS A 278 17.88 -4.68 -11.66
CA LYS A 278 19.23 -5.25 -11.86
C LYS A 278 20.41 -4.32 -12.17
N LYS A 279 21.07 -3.84 -11.11
CA LYS A 279 22.46 -4.19 -10.67
C LYS A 279 22.88 -3.18 -9.61
N ASN A 280 22.75 -3.56 -8.35
CA ASN A 280 23.16 -2.82 -7.14
C ASN A 280 21.99 -2.06 -6.49
N PHE A 281 21.54 -2.63 -5.36
CA PHE A 281 20.71 -2.03 -4.33
C PHE A 281 19.19 -1.92 -4.58
N SER A 282 18.43 -2.70 -3.82
CA SER A 282 17.02 -2.45 -3.49
C SER A 282 16.89 -2.54 -1.97
N PHE A 283 16.25 -1.57 -1.32
CA PHE A 283 16.03 -1.63 0.12
C PHE A 283 15.23 -2.88 0.51
N SER A 284 14.18 -3.22 -0.24
CA SER A 284 13.42 -4.46 0.00
C SER A 284 14.27 -5.71 -0.24
N GLY A 285 15.13 -5.70 -1.25
CA GLY A 285 16.10 -6.77 -1.49
C GLY A 285 17.08 -6.94 -0.33
N VAL A 286 17.57 -5.84 0.24
CA VAL A 286 18.45 -5.86 1.42
C VAL A 286 17.70 -6.42 2.62
N MET A 287 16.46 -5.97 2.87
CA MET A 287 15.65 -6.49 3.97
C MET A 287 15.33 -7.99 3.81
N ASN A 288 14.99 -8.44 2.60
CA ASN A 288 14.79 -9.86 2.30
C ASN A 288 16.08 -10.66 2.49
N GLY A 289 17.21 -10.17 1.99
CA GLY A 289 18.51 -10.80 2.20
C GLY A 289 18.86 -10.93 3.68
N LEU A 290 18.62 -9.89 4.48
CA LEU A 290 18.82 -9.94 5.94
C LEU A 290 17.88 -10.93 6.62
N ALA A 291 16.62 -11.00 6.18
CA ALA A 291 15.60 -11.89 6.74
C ALA A 291 15.85 -13.38 6.39
N GLU A 292 16.12 -13.70 5.13
CA GLU A 292 16.47 -15.06 4.67
C GLU A 292 17.71 -15.60 5.37
N LYS A 293 18.67 -14.70 5.63
CA LYS A 293 19.91 -15.05 6.30
C LYS A 293 19.84 -14.88 7.81
N SER A 294 18.66 -14.62 8.38
CA SER A 294 18.45 -14.54 9.83
C SER A 294 19.05 -15.74 10.56
N LEU A 295 19.59 -15.49 11.75
CA LEU A 295 20.21 -16.50 12.59
C LEU A 295 19.57 -16.43 13.97
N SER A 296 18.97 -17.53 14.42
CA SER A 296 18.37 -17.60 15.74
C SER A 296 19.41 -17.24 16.81
N GLY A 297 19.05 -16.31 17.70
CA GLY A 297 19.96 -15.75 18.72
C GLY A 297 20.65 -14.44 18.33
N VAL A 298 20.41 -13.90 17.13
CA VAL A 298 20.85 -12.57 16.68
C VAL A 298 19.63 -11.74 16.30
N TRP A 299 19.52 -10.52 16.85
CA TRP A 299 18.39 -9.61 16.62
C TRP A 299 18.89 -8.25 16.15
N LEU A 300 18.59 -7.88 14.92
CA LEU A 300 18.91 -6.54 14.41
C LEU A 300 17.91 -5.52 14.95
N THR A 301 18.42 -4.36 15.37
CA THR A 301 17.63 -3.24 15.91
C THR A 301 17.80 -1.97 15.09
N GLU A 302 18.87 -1.85 14.31
CA GLU A 302 19.13 -0.72 13.43
C GLU A 302 19.83 -1.21 12.16
N LEU A 303 19.47 -0.62 11.03
CA LEU A 303 20.14 -0.79 9.75
C LEU A 303 20.48 0.59 9.21
N SER A 304 21.77 0.82 8.94
CA SER A 304 22.24 2.02 8.26
C SER A 304 23.01 1.62 7.01
N ILE A 305 22.69 2.25 5.89
CA ILE A 305 23.21 1.89 4.57
C ILE A 305 23.94 3.10 3.99
N LYS A 306 25.23 2.96 3.72
CA LYS A 306 26.01 3.98 3.00
C LYS A 306 26.18 3.56 1.54
N THR A 307 25.50 4.30 0.66
CA THR A 307 25.44 4.00 -0.79
C THR A 307 26.75 4.28 -1.53
N GLU A 308 27.66 5.06 -0.96
CA GLU A 308 28.94 5.42 -1.58
C GLU A 308 30.06 4.36 -1.43
N GLY A 309 29.78 3.19 -0.83
CA GLY A 309 30.84 2.20 -0.64
C GLY A 309 30.42 0.76 -0.35
N ASN A 310 29.18 0.34 -0.61
CA ASN A 310 28.69 -1.01 -0.23
C ASN A 310 28.91 -1.35 1.27
N HIS A 311 28.86 -0.36 2.16
CA HIS A 311 29.02 -0.57 3.60
C HIS A 311 27.66 -0.52 4.29
N TYR A 312 27.26 -1.62 4.90
CA TYR A 312 26.06 -1.68 5.73
C TYR A 312 26.49 -1.76 7.19
N ARG A 313 25.95 -0.87 8.01
CA ARG A 313 26.09 -0.96 9.45
C ARG A 313 24.84 -1.63 10.00
N LEU A 314 25.03 -2.81 10.54
CA LEU A 314 24.00 -3.55 11.27
C LEU A 314 24.25 -3.36 12.77
N VAL A 315 23.25 -2.84 13.49
CA VAL A 315 23.28 -2.81 14.96
C VAL A 315 22.23 -3.77 15.45
N GLY A 316 22.58 -4.55 16.47
CA GLY A 316 21.68 -5.53 17.03
C GLY A 316 22.17 -6.04 18.38
N ASN A 317 21.40 -6.97 18.92
CA ASN A 317 21.68 -7.68 20.15
C ASN A 317 21.93 -9.16 19.84
N THR A 318 22.71 -9.82 20.69
CA THR A 318 22.82 -11.27 20.73
C THR A 318 23.09 -11.72 22.16
N GLN A 319 22.57 -12.88 22.54
CA GLN A 319 22.91 -13.54 23.79
C GLN A 319 24.18 -14.41 23.65
N HIS A 320 24.64 -14.61 22.42
CA HIS A 320 25.75 -15.49 22.06
C HIS A 320 26.70 -14.77 21.09
N PRO A 321 27.74 -14.07 21.60
CA PRO A 321 28.66 -13.31 20.76
C PRO A 321 29.35 -14.13 19.66
N ASP A 322 29.50 -15.45 19.85
CA ASP A 322 30.06 -16.37 18.85
C ASP A 322 29.17 -16.56 17.61
N LEU A 323 27.91 -16.12 17.66
CA LEU A 323 27.00 -16.14 16.51
C LEU A 323 27.27 -14.99 15.53
N ILE A 324 27.94 -13.91 15.95
CA ILE A 324 28.18 -12.73 15.10
C ILE A 324 29.01 -13.10 13.86
N PRO A 325 30.17 -13.78 13.97
CA PRO A 325 30.93 -14.18 12.79
C PRO A 325 30.13 -15.12 11.87
N LYS A 326 29.36 -16.06 12.44
CA LYS A 326 28.52 -16.99 11.68
C LYS A 326 27.42 -16.26 10.92
N TYR A 327 26.82 -15.24 11.54
CA TYR A 327 25.80 -14.41 10.90
C TYR A 327 26.39 -13.62 9.73
N ILE A 328 27.56 -12.97 9.91
CA ILE A 328 28.25 -12.25 8.84
C ILE A 328 28.59 -13.19 7.66
N GLU A 329 29.12 -14.38 7.93
CA GLU A 329 29.38 -15.36 6.85
C GLU A 329 28.10 -15.78 6.13
N LYS A 330 26.99 -15.97 6.87
CA LYS A 330 25.69 -16.28 6.27
C LYS A 330 25.19 -15.14 5.37
N LEU A 331 25.37 -13.88 5.78
CA LEU A 331 25.05 -12.70 4.99
C LEU A 331 25.84 -12.64 3.67
N LYS A 332 27.15 -12.98 3.69
CA LYS A 332 28.00 -13.02 2.49
C LYS A 332 27.57 -14.06 1.45
N THR A 333 26.78 -15.06 1.84
CA THR A 333 26.19 -16.05 0.91
C THR A 333 24.87 -15.61 0.29
N SER A 334 24.37 -14.41 0.58
CA SER A 334 23.19 -13.88 -0.09
C SER A 334 23.57 -13.33 -1.45
N ASP A 335 22.88 -13.78 -2.50
CA ASP A 335 23.04 -13.23 -3.86
C ASP A 335 22.75 -11.73 -3.93
N ILE A 336 21.94 -11.22 -2.98
CA ILE A 336 21.53 -9.81 -2.91
C ILE A 336 22.54 -8.97 -2.11
N LEU A 337 23.22 -9.57 -1.13
CA LEU A 337 24.18 -8.89 -0.26
C LEU A 337 25.65 -9.17 -0.62
N LEU A 338 25.88 -9.90 -1.71
CA LEU A 338 27.23 -10.26 -2.16
C LEU A 338 28.04 -9.00 -2.49
N GLY A 339 29.25 -8.92 -1.94
CA GLY A 339 30.13 -7.76 -2.13
C GLY A 339 29.86 -6.58 -1.19
N THR A 340 28.92 -6.72 -0.25
CA THR A 340 28.71 -5.79 0.85
C THR A 340 29.70 -6.03 1.99
N SER A 341 30.25 -4.94 2.53
CA SER A 341 30.98 -4.93 3.80
C SER A 341 30.00 -4.69 4.94
N PHE A 342 30.08 -5.51 5.99
CA PHE A 342 29.23 -5.47 7.18
C PHE A 342 29.99 -5.04 8.43
#